data_AF-A0A8T4RHR6-F1
#
_entry.id   AF-A0A8T4RHR6-F1
#
_cell.length_a   1.000
_cell.length_b   1.000
_cell.length_c   1.000
_cell.angle_alpha   90.00
_cell.angle_beta   90.00
_cell.angle_gamma   90.00
#
_symmetry.space_group_name_H-M   'P 1'
#
loop_
_entity.id
_entity.type
_entity.pdbx_description
1 polymer ?
#
loop_
_entity_poly.entity_id
_entity_poly.type
_entity_poly.pdbx_seq_one_letter_code
_entity_poly.pdbx_strand_id
1 'polypeptide(L)'
;MAMLYIHKLNQLHHKTADIESVYLIRELKQKTPYPLQTQLLHNYLSNFYIAPNDRQTILAAIEMQPKVMQKIEEISARQDELYEATNLHRSLQLLRDLPLALLNNLQYMDNLAVWQQDLAHLASQTFNSIPRLSSSQEKAACNEKLNHIFQTILRQDEFSFNPAGIVHEGPLADIQGLGESLQRGYLFHVTLEEELKKLSFEQIKLRIPTENLAEAKQLEQDVEIIKKGVECAYQSNMRTVNLALVLYSYVKWLMSGAI
;
A
#
# COMPACT_ATOMS: atom_id res chain seq x y z
N MET A 1 13.97 35.82 9.92
CA MET A 1 13.08 34.67 10.17
C MET A 1 12.23 34.47 8.94
N ALA A 2 12.54 33.50 8.09
CA ALA A 2 11.78 33.23 6.87
C ALA A 2 11.25 31.79 6.96
N MET A 3 9.92 31.71 7.04
CA MET A 3 9.13 30.51 7.26
C MET A 3 9.32 29.55 6.08
N LEU A 4 9.87 28.36 6.33
CA LEU A 4 9.82 27.27 5.36
C LEU A 4 8.41 26.68 5.42
N TYR A 5 7.69 26.87 4.33
CA TYR A 5 6.32 26.45 4.17
C TYR A 5 6.27 24.94 3.91
N ILE A 6 6.43 24.14 4.97
CA ILE A 6 6.06 22.72 5.00
C ILE A 6 4.64 22.67 5.56
N HIS A 7 3.65 22.99 4.73
CA HIS A 7 2.24 22.82 5.09
C HIS A 7 1.64 21.70 4.26
N LYS A 8 1.54 20.53 4.89
CA LYS A 8 0.38 19.61 4.89
C LYS A 8 0.70 18.16 5.26
N LEU A 9 1.73 17.93 6.08
CA LEU A 9 1.84 16.75 6.98
C LEU A 9 0.84 16.83 8.16
N ASN A 10 -0.25 17.59 8.04
CA ASN A 10 -1.07 18.07 9.17
C ASN A 10 -1.99 17.00 9.78
N GLN A 11 -1.92 15.75 9.30
CA GLN A 11 -2.61 14.61 9.92
C GLN A 11 -1.67 13.72 10.77
N LEU A 12 -0.35 13.94 10.70
CA LEU A 12 0.57 13.52 11.75
C LEU A 12 0.72 14.70 12.71
N HIS A 13 0.15 14.60 13.91
CA HIS A 13 0.27 15.64 14.93
C HIS A 13 1.74 16.12 15.03
N HIS A 14 1.98 17.43 14.92
CA HIS A 14 3.33 18.05 14.94
C HIS A 14 4.19 17.57 16.11
N LYS A 15 3.57 17.26 17.26
CA LYS A 15 4.26 16.68 18.42
C LYS A 15 4.74 15.25 18.17
N THR A 16 3.96 14.41 17.49
CA THR A 16 4.32 13.02 17.16
C THR A 16 5.40 12.98 16.08
N ALA A 17 5.28 13.81 15.04
CA ALA A 17 6.31 13.93 14.01
C ALA A 17 7.64 14.48 14.56
N ASP A 18 7.60 15.41 15.53
CA ASP A 18 8.80 15.84 16.24
C ASP A 18 9.43 14.71 17.04
N ILE A 19 8.66 13.96 17.83
CA ILE A 19 9.15 12.86 18.68
C ILE A 19 9.68 11.68 17.83
N GLU A 20 8.95 11.26 16.79
CA GLU A 20 9.34 10.16 15.90
C GLU A 20 10.54 10.54 15.02
N SER A 21 10.63 11.79 14.58
CA SER A 21 11.79 12.25 13.80
C SER A 21 13.10 12.19 14.60
N VAL A 22 13.07 12.33 15.93
CA VAL A 22 14.31 12.25 16.74
C VAL A 22 14.91 10.85 16.68
N TYR A 23 14.07 9.80 16.75
CA TYR A 23 14.52 8.41 16.61
C TYR A 23 15.02 8.12 15.19
N LEU A 24 14.27 8.55 14.17
CA LEU A 24 14.66 8.37 12.77
C LEU A 24 15.97 9.10 12.47
N ILE A 25 16.12 10.37 12.85
CA ILE A 25 17.34 11.16 12.61
C ILE A 25 18.57 10.51 13.24
N ARG A 26 18.45 9.91 14.43
CA ARG A 26 19.55 9.17 15.05
C ARG A 26 19.97 7.97 14.20
N GLU A 27 19.01 7.21 13.69
CA GLU A 27 19.28 6.09 12.79
C GLU A 27 19.91 6.57 11.48
N LEU A 28 19.37 7.63 10.85
CA LEU A 28 19.91 8.22 9.62
C LEU A 28 21.38 8.63 9.81
N LYS A 29 21.70 9.30 10.91
CA LYS A 29 23.09 9.68 11.26
C LYS A 29 24.04 8.48 11.32
N GLN A 30 23.56 7.34 11.82
CA GLN A 30 24.36 6.12 11.95
C GLN A 30 24.51 5.37 10.62
N LYS A 31 23.42 5.26 9.84
CA LYS A 31 23.38 4.49 8.60
C LYS A 31 23.98 5.24 7.41
N THR A 32 23.81 6.56 7.39
CA THR A 32 24.17 7.46 6.30
C THR A 32 24.73 8.77 6.87
N PRO A 33 25.97 8.77 7.38
CA PRO A 33 26.57 9.96 7.96
C PRO A 33 26.77 11.05 6.91
N TYR A 34 26.77 12.31 7.36
CA TYR A 34 27.10 13.45 6.50
C TYR A 34 28.63 13.54 6.29
N PRO A 35 29.13 13.95 5.10
CA PRO A 35 28.38 14.19 3.86
C PRO A 35 27.80 12.89 3.30
N LEU A 36 26.54 12.96 2.86
CA LEU A 36 25.80 11.78 2.39
C LEU A 36 26.47 11.21 1.15
N GLN A 37 26.94 9.97 1.27
CA GLN A 37 27.49 9.22 0.14
C GLN A 37 26.36 8.51 -0.61
N THR A 38 26.31 8.66 -1.95
CA THR A 38 25.25 8.08 -2.79
C THR A 38 25.09 6.58 -2.57
N GLN A 39 26.18 5.81 -2.42
CA GLN A 39 26.11 4.37 -2.20
C GLN A 39 25.45 4.00 -0.86
N LEU A 40 25.83 4.69 0.23
CA LEU A 40 25.25 4.45 1.55
C LEU A 40 23.76 4.84 1.57
N LEU A 41 23.43 5.95 0.93
CA LEU A 41 22.05 6.38 0.78
C LEU A 41 21.24 5.37 -0.04
N HIS A 42 21.79 4.88 -1.16
CA HIS A 42 21.15 3.84 -1.97
C HIS A 42 20.87 2.58 -1.15
N ASN A 43 21.86 2.06 -0.42
CA ASN A 43 21.70 0.86 0.43
C ASN A 43 20.64 1.06 1.53
N TYR A 44 20.46 2.28 2.03
CA TYR A 44 19.44 2.58 3.03
C TYR A 44 18.06 2.72 2.39
N LEU A 45 17.96 3.50 1.31
CA LEU A 45 16.68 3.77 0.62
C LEU A 45 16.12 2.54 -0.09
N SER A 46 16.97 1.59 -0.52
CA SER A 46 16.54 0.35 -1.19
C SER A 46 15.60 -0.51 -0.35
N ASN A 47 15.61 -0.37 0.98
CA ASN A 47 14.68 -1.07 1.87
C ASN A 47 13.23 -0.59 1.70
N PHE A 48 13.03 0.58 1.10
CA PHE A 48 11.71 1.16 0.84
C PHE A 48 11.32 1.05 -0.63
N TYR A 49 12.13 0.40 -1.46
CA TYR A 49 11.85 0.27 -2.89
C TYR A 49 10.76 -0.76 -3.16
N ILE A 50 10.17 -0.63 -4.34
CA ILE A 50 9.23 -1.64 -4.82
C ILE A 50 10.04 -2.91 -5.11
N ALA A 51 9.56 -4.05 -4.63
CA ALA A 51 10.25 -5.31 -4.85
C ALA A 51 9.99 -5.79 -6.28
N PRO A 52 10.97 -6.44 -6.94
CA PRO A 52 10.83 -6.87 -8.34
C PRO A 52 9.62 -7.77 -8.60
N ASN A 53 9.22 -8.58 -7.60
CA ASN A 53 8.14 -9.54 -7.73
C ASN A 53 6.75 -8.96 -7.44
N ASP A 54 6.66 -7.77 -6.84
CA ASP A 54 5.37 -7.18 -6.44
C ASP A 54 4.43 -7.00 -7.63
N ARG A 55 5.00 -6.61 -8.77
CA ARG A 55 4.29 -6.47 -10.04
C ARG A 55 3.61 -7.76 -10.49
N GLN A 56 4.31 -8.89 -10.38
CA GLN A 56 3.78 -10.19 -10.79
C GLN A 56 2.64 -10.63 -9.87
N THR A 57 2.76 -10.38 -8.57
CA THR A 57 1.71 -10.69 -7.59
C THR A 57 0.42 -9.91 -7.86
N ILE A 58 0.53 -8.62 -8.19
CA ILE A 58 -0.63 -7.78 -8.51
C ILE A 58 -1.27 -8.19 -9.84
N LEU A 59 -0.46 -8.53 -10.86
CA LEU A 59 -0.98 -9.01 -12.15
C LEU A 59 -1.77 -10.32 -12.01
N ALA A 60 -1.25 -11.26 -11.22
CA ALA A 60 -1.95 -12.52 -10.96
C ALA A 60 -3.34 -12.29 -10.33
N ALA A 61 -3.47 -11.30 -9.45
CA ALA A 61 -4.76 -10.93 -8.87
C ALA A 61 -5.73 -10.35 -9.92
N ILE A 62 -5.25 -9.47 -10.81
CA ILE A 62 -6.08 -8.90 -11.89
C ILE A 62 -6.58 -10.00 -12.83
N GLU A 63 -5.72 -10.95 -13.20
CA GLU A 63 -6.08 -12.06 -14.09
C GLU A 63 -7.03 -13.07 -13.43
N MET A 64 -6.96 -13.22 -12.10
CA MET A 64 -7.81 -14.14 -11.35
C MET A 64 -9.21 -13.57 -11.09
N GLN A 65 -9.31 -12.26 -10.87
CA GLN A 65 -10.56 -11.57 -10.55
C GLN A 65 -11.74 -11.91 -11.49
N PRO A 66 -11.62 -11.88 -12.82
CA PRO A 66 -12.77 -12.15 -13.69
C PRO A 66 -13.22 -13.62 -13.61
N LYS A 67 -12.28 -14.55 -13.37
CA LYS A 67 -12.58 -15.98 -13.21
C LYS A 67 -13.38 -16.23 -11.92
N VAL A 68 -13.01 -15.55 -10.84
CA VAL A 68 -13.72 -15.63 -9.56
C VAL A 68 -15.11 -15.00 -9.67
N MET A 69 -15.24 -13.85 -10.32
CA MET A 69 -16.56 -13.24 -10.57
C MET A 69 -17.47 -14.19 -11.34
N GLN A 70 -17.00 -14.76 -12.44
CA GLN A 70 -17.77 -15.70 -13.24
C GLN A 70 -18.23 -16.91 -12.41
N LYS A 71 -17.33 -17.50 -11.61
CA LYS A 71 -17.69 -18.63 -10.72
C LYS A 71 -18.80 -18.25 -9.73
N ILE A 72 -18.72 -17.07 -9.12
CA ILE A 72 -19.74 -16.61 -8.17
C ILE A 72 -21.07 -16.32 -8.88
N GLU A 73 -21.04 -15.78 -10.10
CA GLU A 73 -22.23 -15.60 -10.94
C GLU A 73 -22.88 -16.94 -11.32
N GLU A 74 -22.08 -17.94 -11.69
CA GLU A 74 -22.55 -19.30 -11.98
C GLU A 74 -23.18 -19.95 -10.74
N ILE A 75 -22.54 -19.84 -9.58
CA ILE A 75 -23.10 -20.33 -8.30
C ILE A 75 -24.42 -19.62 -8.00
N SER A 76 -24.48 -18.29 -8.16
CA SER A 76 -25.69 -17.51 -7.92
C SER A 76 -26.82 -17.87 -8.88
N ALA A 77 -26.51 -18.25 -10.13
CA ALA A 77 -27.50 -18.62 -11.13
C ALA A 77 -28.13 -20.00 -10.88
N ARG A 78 -27.39 -20.91 -10.21
CA ARG A 78 -27.90 -22.25 -9.85
C ARG A 78 -29.02 -22.20 -8.81
N GLN A 79 -29.14 -21.10 -8.05
CA GLN A 79 -30.09 -20.95 -6.93
C GLN A 79 -30.01 -22.11 -5.92
N ASP A 80 -28.79 -22.62 -5.70
CA ASP A 80 -28.54 -23.71 -4.76
C ASP A 80 -28.73 -23.20 -3.32
N GLU A 81 -29.60 -23.89 -2.56
CA GLU A 81 -29.90 -23.57 -1.15
C GLU A 81 -28.66 -23.67 -0.25
N LEU A 82 -27.58 -24.32 -0.72
CA LEU A 82 -26.30 -24.35 -0.04
C LEU A 82 -25.67 -22.96 0.16
N TYR A 83 -25.99 -21.99 -0.70
CA TYR A 83 -25.34 -20.67 -0.70
C TYR A 83 -26.30 -19.53 -0.36
N GLU A 84 -25.79 -18.53 0.37
CA GLU A 84 -26.58 -17.34 0.69
C GLU A 84 -26.53 -16.31 -0.45
N ALA A 85 -27.66 -16.14 -1.15
CA ALA A 85 -27.77 -15.22 -2.28
C ALA A 85 -27.31 -13.78 -1.96
N THR A 86 -27.61 -13.28 -0.75
CA THR A 86 -27.16 -11.95 -0.31
C THR A 86 -25.64 -11.85 -0.21
N ASN A 87 -24.97 -12.91 0.28
CA ASN A 87 -23.51 -12.89 0.45
C ASN A 87 -22.78 -13.13 -0.87
N LEU A 88 -23.36 -13.92 -1.79
CA LEU A 88 -22.90 -14.00 -3.18
C LEU A 88 -22.96 -12.64 -3.87
N HIS A 89 -24.07 -11.92 -3.73
CA HIS A 89 -24.22 -10.59 -4.31
C HIS A 89 -23.22 -9.57 -3.75
N ARG A 90 -23.01 -9.57 -2.42
CA ARG A 90 -21.98 -8.73 -1.78
C ARG A 90 -20.59 -9.06 -2.32
N SER A 91 -20.26 -10.34 -2.44
CA SER A 91 -18.96 -10.79 -2.97
C SER A 91 -18.70 -10.28 -4.39
N LEU A 92 -19.72 -10.33 -5.26
CA LEU A 92 -19.63 -9.78 -6.62
C LEU A 92 -19.40 -8.27 -6.63
N GLN A 93 -20.07 -7.52 -5.75
CA GLN A 93 -19.86 -6.08 -5.64
C GLN A 93 -18.41 -5.77 -5.21
N LEU A 94 -17.89 -6.47 -4.19
CA LEU A 94 -16.52 -6.26 -3.72
C LEU A 94 -15.48 -6.52 -4.81
N LEU A 95 -15.71 -7.55 -5.64
CA LEU A 95 -14.77 -7.89 -6.71
C LEU A 95 -14.77 -6.88 -7.86
N ARG A 96 -15.90 -6.22 -8.14
CA ARG A 96 -16.10 -5.39 -9.33
C ARG A 96 -15.17 -4.17 -9.39
N ASP A 97 -14.84 -3.58 -8.25
CA ASP A 97 -14.10 -2.31 -8.19
C ASP A 97 -12.56 -2.48 -8.12
N LEU A 98 -12.09 -3.72 -7.89
CA LEU A 98 -10.66 -4.03 -7.71
C LEU A 98 -9.78 -3.83 -8.96
N PRO A 99 -10.18 -4.21 -10.18
CA PRO A 99 -9.26 -4.21 -11.33
C PRO A 99 -8.71 -2.83 -11.63
N LEU A 100 -9.55 -1.79 -11.59
CA LEU A 100 -9.12 -0.41 -11.84
C LEU A 100 -8.11 0.07 -10.80
N ALA A 101 -8.37 -0.22 -9.52
CA ALA A 101 -7.47 0.16 -8.44
C ALA A 101 -6.10 -0.54 -8.56
N LEU A 102 -6.07 -1.83 -8.89
CA LEU A 102 -4.84 -2.59 -9.05
C LEU A 102 -4.05 -2.15 -10.30
N LEU A 103 -4.74 -1.84 -11.41
CA LEU A 103 -4.11 -1.28 -12.62
C LEU A 103 -3.46 0.08 -12.36
N ASN A 104 -4.13 0.98 -11.63
CA ASN A 104 -3.56 2.27 -11.24
C ASN A 104 -2.30 2.10 -10.38
N ASN A 105 -2.29 1.13 -9.47
CA ASN A 105 -1.11 0.83 -8.66
C ASN A 105 0.04 0.26 -9.51
N LEU A 106 -0.24 -0.64 -10.44
CA LEU A 106 0.77 -1.16 -11.37
C LEU A 106 1.42 -0.06 -12.21
N GLN A 107 0.60 0.80 -12.82
CA GLN A 107 1.11 1.91 -13.63
C GLN A 107 2.03 2.82 -12.80
N TYR A 108 1.63 3.13 -11.57
CA TYR A 108 2.47 3.90 -10.68
C TYR A 108 3.77 3.18 -10.31
N MET A 109 3.71 1.87 -10.01
CA MET A 109 4.89 1.09 -9.64
C MET A 109 5.89 1.04 -10.79
N ASP A 110 5.42 0.89 -12.03
CA ASP A 110 6.26 0.90 -13.22
C ASP A 110 6.96 2.28 -13.37
N ASN A 111 6.26 3.39 -13.12
CA ASN A 111 6.85 4.73 -13.12
C ASN A 111 7.89 4.93 -12.00
N LEU A 112 7.56 4.47 -10.79
CA LEU A 112 8.43 4.64 -9.62
C LEU A 112 9.69 3.76 -9.71
N ALA A 113 9.60 2.57 -10.28
CA ALA A 113 10.73 1.66 -10.44
C ALA A 113 11.85 2.27 -11.31
N VAL A 114 11.48 3.01 -12.37
CA VAL A 114 12.44 3.76 -13.18
C VAL A 114 13.09 4.87 -12.34
N TRP A 115 12.26 5.64 -11.64
CA TRP A 115 12.73 6.78 -10.83
C TRP A 115 13.60 6.38 -9.63
N GLN A 116 13.34 5.21 -9.02
CA GLN A 116 14.12 4.66 -7.90
C GLN A 116 15.59 4.39 -8.24
N GLN A 117 15.92 4.21 -9.53
CA GLN A 117 17.30 4.03 -9.99
C GLN A 117 18.14 5.29 -9.78
N ASP A 118 17.54 6.46 -9.98
CA ASP A 118 18.23 7.76 -9.90
C ASP A 118 18.05 8.45 -8.54
N LEU A 119 17.07 8.01 -7.73
CA LEU A 119 16.70 8.65 -6.48
C LEU A 119 17.89 8.89 -5.54
N ALA A 120 18.73 7.88 -5.30
CA ALA A 120 19.84 8.01 -4.36
C ALA A 120 20.84 9.09 -4.80
N HIS A 121 21.05 9.24 -6.11
CA HIS A 121 21.94 10.27 -6.66
C HIS A 121 21.30 11.66 -6.54
N LEU A 122 20.04 11.79 -6.93
CA LEU A 122 19.29 13.05 -6.83
C LEU A 122 19.17 13.53 -5.38
N ALA A 123 18.85 12.61 -4.47
CA ALA A 123 18.72 12.87 -3.04
C ALA A 123 20.06 13.26 -2.41
N SER A 124 21.16 12.54 -2.69
CA SER A 124 22.47 12.86 -2.11
C SER A 124 22.96 14.25 -2.54
N GLN A 125 22.81 14.60 -3.82
CA GLN A 125 23.15 15.94 -4.33
C GLN A 125 22.31 17.03 -3.67
N THR A 126 20.99 16.84 -3.62
CA THR A 126 20.05 17.82 -3.07
C THR A 126 20.30 18.02 -1.57
N PHE A 127 20.36 16.92 -0.82
CA PHE A 127 20.55 16.95 0.63
C PHE A 127 21.91 17.52 1.05
N ASN A 128 23.00 17.15 0.38
CA ASN A 128 24.32 17.70 0.72
C ASN A 128 24.42 19.22 0.51
N SER A 129 23.56 19.80 -0.34
CA SER A 129 23.49 21.25 -0.55
C SER A 129 22.77 22.00 0.57
N ILE A 130 21.81 21.37 1.27
CA ILE A 130 20.93 22.01 2.25
C ILE A 130 21.68 22.83 3.31
N PRO A 131 22.74 22.31 3.96
CA PRO A 131 23.47 23.06 4.98
C PRO A 131 24.17 24.33 4.48
N ARG A 132 24.41 24.43 3.16
CA ARG A 132 25.21 25.48 2.54
C ARG A 132 24.37 26.57 1.88
N LEU A 133 23.04 26.45 1.91
CA LEU A 133 22.13 27.40 1.27
C LEU A 133 22.11 28.72 2.02
N SER A 134 22.64 29.77 1.39
CA SER A 134 22.82 31.08 2.03
C SER A 134 21.80 32.10 1.53
N SER A 135 21.52 32.09 0.22
CA SER A 135 20.66 33.07 -0.45
C SER A 135 19.21 32.61 -0.57
N SER A 136 18.30 33.56 -0.79
CA SER A 136 16.88 33.26 -1.04
C SER A 136 16.67 32.47 -2.34
N GLN A 137 17.48 32.74 -3.37
CA GLN A 137 17.39 32.09 -4.67
C GLN A 137 17.86 30.62 -4.59
N GLU A 138 18.96 30.34 -3.89
CA GLU A 138 19.44 28.97 -3.65
C GLU A 138 18.40 28.14 -2.88
N LYS A 139 17.77 28.75 -1.87
CA LYS A 139 16.71 28.11 -1.08
C LYS A 139 15.49 27.80 -1.93
N ALA A 140 15.06 28.72 -2.80
CA ALA A 140 13.95 28.49 -3.72
C ALA A 140 14.24 27.33 -4.69
N ALA A 141 15.40 27.32 -5.33
CA ALA A 141 15.80 26.26 -6.26
C ALA A 141 15.94 24.89 -5.58
N CYS A 142 16.46 24.84 -4.33
CA CYS A 142 16.50 23.60 -3.56
C CYS A 142 15.09 23.11 -3.20
N ASN A 143 14.18 24.03 -2.85
CA ASN A 143 12.80 23.69 -2.53
C ASN A 143 12.04 23.12 -3.74
N GLU A 144 12.27 23.65 -4.95
CA GLU A 144 11.71 23.08 -6.18
C GLU A 144 12.16 21.63 -6.41
N LYS A 145 13.45 21.34 -6.20
CA LYS A 145 13.98 19.97 -6.30
C LYS A 145 13.36 19.02 -5.27
N LEU A 146 13.24 19.47 -4.02
CA LEU A 146 12.59 18.70 -2.96
C LEU A 146 11.12 18.45 -3.28
N ASN A 147 10.40 19.47 -3.73
CA ASN A 147 9.00 19.34 -4.14
C ASN A 147 8.86 18.30 -5.24
N HIS A 148 9.69 18.35 -6.29
CA HIS A 148 9.65 17.36 -7.35
C HIS A 148 9.83 15.93 -6.82
N ILE A 149 10.82 15.71 -5.95
CA ILE A 149 11.06 14.40 -5.30
C ILE A 149 9.80 13.91 -4.55
N PHE A 150 9.20 14.78 -3.74
CA PHE A 150 8.02 14.43 -2.95
C PHE A 150 6.76 14.25 -3.81
N GLN A 151 6.56 15.07 -4.83
CA GLN A 151 5.43 14.98 -5.77
C GLN A 151 5.45 13.64 -6.52
N THR A 152 6.63 13.20 -7.00
CA THR A 152 6.80 11.90 -7.65
C THR A 152 6.49 10.75 -6.70
N ILE A 153 7.03 10.78 -5.48
CA ILE A 153 6.80 9.74 -4.46
C ILE A 153 5.33 9.69 -4.04
N LEU A 154 4.69 10.84 -3.80
CA LEU A 154 3.34 10.88 -3.20
C LEU A 154 2.19 10.97 -4.22
N ARG A 155 2.47 10.98 -5.52
CA ARG A 155 1.46 11.05 -6.60
C ARG A 155 0.62 12.34 -6.58
N GLN A 156 1.25 13.49 -6.35
CA GLN A 156 0.52 14.77 -6.29
C GLN A 156 1.25 15.91 -6.96
N ASP A 157 0.52 16.74 -7.72
CA ASP A 157 1.03 17.98 -8.31
C ASP A 157 1.11 19.12 -7.28
N GLU A 158 0.39 19.03 -6.16
CA GLU A 158 0.48 19.93 -5.00
C GLU A 158 0.68 19.09 -3.74
N PHE A 159 1.77 19.31 -2.98
CA PHE A 159 2.07 18.55 -1.75
C PHE A 159 0.97 18.76 -0.70
N SER A 160 -0.01 17.87 -0.71
CA SER A 160 -1.23 17.97 0.09
C SER A 160 -1.87 16.59 0.21
N PHE A 161 -1.30 15.70 1.03
CA PHE A 161 -1.76 14.30 1.26
C PHE A 161 -3.20 14.06 0.78
N ASN A 162 -3.37 13.56 -0.45
CA ASN A 162 -4.69 13.21 -0.97
C ASN A 162 -5.02 11.83 -0.41
N PRO A 163 -5.98 11.73 0.54
CA PRO A 163 -6.35 10.46 1.13
C PRO A 163 -6.95 9.49 0.11
N ALA A 164 -7.36 9.96 -1.07
CA ALA A 164 -7.82 9.10 -2.17
C ALA A 164 -6.65 8.58 -3.04
N GLY A 165 -5.48 9.23 -3.00
CA GLY A 165 -4.26 8.76 -3.69
C GLY A 165 -3.40 7.85 -2.81
N ILE A 166 -3.56 7.98 -1.49
CA ILE A 166 -3.01 7.08 -0.48
C ILE A 166 -4.04 5.98 -0.27
N VAL A 167 -3.72 4.79 -0.77
CA VAL A 167 -4.11 3.54 -0.12
C VAL A 167 -5.56 3.52 0.37
N HIS A 168 -6.49 3.12 -0.50
CA HIS A 168 -7.80 2.76 0.02
C HIS A 168 -7.64 1.53 0.92
N GLU A 169 -7.70 1.73 2.25
CA GLU A 169 -7.86 0.65 3.22
C GLU A 169 -9.16 -0.12 2.96
N GLY A 170 -10.17 0.53 2.38
CA GLY A 170 -11.46 -0.07 2.02
C GLY A 170 -11.31 -1.37 1.21
N PRO A 171 -10.79 -1.34 -0.03
CA PRO A 171 -10.54 -2.54 -0.84
C PRO A 171 -9.70 -3.63 -0.15
N LEU A 172 -8.75 -3.25 0.71
CA LEU A 172 -7.98 -4.23 1.49
C LEU A 172 -8.84 -4.88 2.57
N ALA A 173 -9.54 -4.08 3.39
CA ALA A 173 -10.42 -4.53 4.44
C ALA A 173 -11.59 -5.35 3.87
N ASP A 174 -12.12 -4.94 2.73
CA ASP A 174 -13.20 -5.61 2.01
C ASP A 174 -12.75 -6.98 1.50
N ILE A 175 -11.55 -7.09 0.93
CA ILE A 175 -11.02 -8.37 0.43
C ILE A 175 -10.55 -9.29 1.55
N GLN A 176 -9.99 -8.73 2.63
CA GLN A 176 -9.74 -9.49 3.85
C GLN A 176 -11.06 -10.00 4.43
N GLY A 177 -12.11 -9.17 4.47
CA GLY A 177 -13.45 -9.54 4.89
C GLY A 177 -14.06 -10.65 4.02
N LEU A 178 -13.85 -10.61 2.70
CA LEU A 178 -14.27 -11.68 1.79
C LEU A 178 -13.52 -12.99 2.07
N GLY A 179 -12.21 -12.94 2.25
CA GLY A 179 -11.38 -14.10 2.60
C GLY A 179 -11.80 -14.72 3.94
N GLU A 180 -12.02 -13.88 4.97
CA GLU A 180 -12.56 -14.33 6.26
C GLU A 180 -13.96 -14.93 6.12
N SER A 181 -14.79 -14.36 5.24
CA SER A 181 -16.15 -14.87 4.98
C SER A 181 -16.14 -16.26 4.38
N LEU A 182 -15.22 -16.51 3.44
CA LEU A 182 -15.01 -17.85 2.89
C LEU A 182 -14.49 -18.81 3.97
N GLN A 183 -13.49 -18.41 4.76
CA GLN A 183 -12.86 -19.22 5.82
C GLN A 183 -13.75 -19.50 7.04
N ARG A 184 -14.82 -18.72 7.24
CA ARG A 184 -15.79 -18.95 8.31
C ARG A 184 -17.10 -19.56 7.81
N GLY A 185 -17.22 -19.76 6.49
CA GLY A 185 -18.41 -20.34 5.89
C GLY A 185 -19.61 -19.39 5.83
N TYR A 186 -19.40 -18.07 6.00
CA TYR A 186 -20.47 -17.07 5.88
C TYR A 186 -21.05 -16.99 4.45
N LEU A 187 -20.38 -17.55 3.43
CA LEU A 187 -20.94 -17.63 2.07
C LEU A 187 -22.02 -18.72 1.93
N PHE A 188 -22.06 -19.68 2.85
CA PHE A 188 -22.97 -20.83 2.83
C PHE A 188 -24.20 -20.54 3.69
N HIS A 189 -25.29 -21.27 3.47
CA HIS A 189 -26.48 -21.16 4.31
C HIS A 189 -26.18 -21.68 5.72
N VAL A 190 -26.21 -20.77 6.70
CA VAL A 190 -25.94 -21.08 8.10
C VAL A 190 -27.23 -21.01 8.90
N THR A 191 -27.49 -22.00 9.76
CA THR A 191 -28.67 -21.96 10.64
C THR A 191 -28.46 -20.97 11.80
N LEU A 192 -29.55 -20.40 12.34
CA LEU A 192 -29.47 -19.45 13.47
C LEU A 192 -28.69 -20.01 14.67
N GLU A 193 -28.81 -21.31 14.93
CA GLU A 193 -28.11 -21.98 16.03
C GLU A 193 -26.59 -22.03 15.81
N GLU A 194 -26.14 -22.09 14.56
CA GLU A 194 -24.71 -22.12 14.20
C GLU A 194 -24.09 -20.73 14.24
N GLU A 195 -24.82 -19.71 13.82
CA GLU A 195 -24.45 -18.30 14.02
C GLU A 195 -24.18 -18.00 15.50
N LEU A 196 -25.06 -18.47 16.38
CA LEU A 196 -24.89 -18.34 17.84
C LEU A 196 -23.65 -19.09 18.36
N LYS A 197 -23.16 -20.11 17.63
CA LYS A 197 -21.98 -20.91 18.00
C LYS A 197 -20.69 -20.51 17.28
N LYS A 198 -20.72 -19.58 16.31
CA LYS A 198 -19.57 -19.09 15.53
C LYS A 198 -18.62 -20.20 15.06
N LEU A 199 -19.14 -21.16 14.31
CA LEU A 199 -18.33 -22.28 13.79
C LEU A 199 -17.38 -21.83 12.66
N SER A 200 -16.25 -22.53 12.49
CA SER A 200 -15.30 -22.27 11.41
C SER A 200 -15.64 -23.06 10.13
N PHE A 201 -15.10 -22.66 8.96
CA PHE A 201 -15.31 -23.41 7.71
C PHE A 201 -14.86 -24.87 7.82
N GLU A 202 -13.80 -25.15 8.58
CA GLU A 202 -13.34 -26.53 8.82
C GLU A 202 -14.38 -27.43 9.50
N GLN A 203 -15.33 -26.84 10.25
CA GLN A 203 -16.44 -27.53 10.87
C GLN A 203 -17.66 -27.61 9.93
N ILE A 204 -17.91 -26.54 9.17
CA ILE A 204 -19.03 -26.44 8.21
C ILE A 204 -18.80 -27.32 6.99
N LYS A 205 -17.55 -27.45 6.53
CA LYS A 205 -17.17 -28.19 5.32
C LYS A 205 -17.60 -29.65 5.32
N LEU A 206 -17.74 -30.26 6.50
CA LEU A 206 -18.19 -31.66 6.65
C LEU A 206 -19.63 -31.87 6.19
N ARG A 207 -20.38 -30.79 5.97
CA ARG A 207 -21.79 -30.78 5.60
C ARG A 207 -22.02 -30.32 4.16
N ILE A 208 -20.97 -29.84 3.50
CA ILE A 208 -20.99 -29.51 2.08
C ILE A 208 -20.95 -30.85 1.31
N PRO A 209 -21.85 -31.07 0.33
CA PRO A 209 -21.79 -32.25 -0.54
C PRO A 209 -20.39 -32.42 -1.13
N THR A 210 -19.92 -33.67 -1.24
CA THR A 210 -18.53 -33.93 -1.65
C THR A 210 -18.26 -33.38 -3.05
N GLU A 211 -19.25 -33.42 -3.94
CA GLU A 211 -19.21 -32.81 -5.27
C GLU A 211 -18.97 -31.28 -5.25
N ASN A 212 -19.47 -30.55 -4.25
CA ASN A 212 -19.38 -29.09 -4.15
C ASN A 212 -18.17 -28.62 -3.31
N LEU A 213 -17.60 -29.50 -2.49
CA LEU A 213 -16.46 -29.20 -1.62
C LEU A 213 -15.20 -28.80 -2.43
N ALA A 214 -14.98 -29.44 -3.57
CA ALA A 214 -13.83 -29.14 -4.44
C ALA A 214 -13.96 -27.74 -5.07
N GLU A 215 -15.16 -27.38 -5.53
CA GLU A 215 -15.46 -26.05 -6.08
C GLU A 215 -15.24 -24.96 -5.02
N ALA A 216 -15.77 -25.15 -3.81
CA ALA A 216 -15.61 -24.20 -2.70
C ALA A 216 -14.13 -23.98 -2.32
N LYS A 217 -13.33 -25.05 -2.23
CA LYS A 217 -11.89 -24.94 -1.94
C LYS A 217 -11.12 -24.22 -3.05
N GLN A 218 -11.46 -24.48 -4.31
CA GLN A 218 -10.83 -23.78 -5.42
C GLN A 218 -11.17 -22.29 -5.39
N LEU A 219 -12.43 -21.94 -5.10
CA LEU A 219 -12.86 -20.55 -4.98
C LEU A 219 -12.11 -19.83 -3.86
N GLU A 220 -11.92 -20.47 -2.70
CA GLU A 220 -11.10 -19.93 -1.60
C GLU A 220 -9.66 -19.65 -2.04
N GLN A 221 -9.01 -20.60 -2.72
CA GLN A 221 -7.64 -20.44 -3.22
C GLN A 221 -7.52 -19.31 -4.24
N ASP A 222 -8.49 -19.20 -5.15
CA ASP A 222 -8.52 -18.15 -6.16
C ASP A 222 -8.69 -16.76 -5.51
N VAL A 223 -9.53 -16.64 -4.49
CA VAL A 223 -9.72 -15.39 -3.72
C VAL A 223 -8.46 -15.04 -2.92
N GLU A 224 -7.75 -16.02 -2.36
CA GLU A 224 -6.49 -15.77 -1.65
C GLU A 224 -5.40 -15.22 -2.59
N ILE A 225 -5.40 -15.61 -3.87
CA ILE A 225 -4.51 -14.99 -4.89
C ILE A 225 -4.86 -13.52 -5.08
N ILE A 226 -6.15 -13.19 -5.18
CA ILE A 226 -6.62 -11.80 -5.32
C ILE A 226 -6.20 -10.97 -4.09
N LYS A 227 -6.43 -11.51 -2.89
CA LYS A 227 -6.04 -10.88 -1.62
C LYS A 227 -4.55 -10.57 -1.56
N LYS A 228 -3.69 -11.54 -1.91
CA LYS A 228 -2.23 -11.32 -1.95
C LYS A 228 -1.84 -10.17 -2.88
N GLY A 229 -2.51 -10.03 -4.03
CA GLY A 229 -2.29 -8.89 -4.93
C GLY A 229 -2.70 -7.56 -4.30
N VAL A 230 -3.86 -7.49 -3.66
CA VAL A 230 -4.34 -6.28 -2.97
C VAL A 230 -3.42 -5.89 -1.81
N GLU A 231 -3.02 -6.86 -0.98
CA GLU A 231 -2.06 -6.66 0.10
C GLU A 231 -0.70 -6.19 -0.42
N CYS A 232 -0.21 -6.78 -1.50
CA CYS A 232 1.03 -6.37 -2.14
C CYS A 232 0.98 -4.91 -2.65
N ALA A 233 -0.13 -4.51 -3.29
CA ALA A 233 -0.35 -3.13 -3.71
C ALA A 233 -0.36 -2.16 -2.51
N TYR A 234 -1.06 -2.52 -1.43
CA TYR A 234 -1.07 -1.76 -0.18
C TYR A 234 0.36 -1.59 0.39
N GLN A 235 1.10 -2.69 0.55
CA GLN A 235 2.45 -2.65 1.13
C GLN A 235 3.43 -1.87 0.26
N SER A 236 3.28 -1.89 -1.06
CA SER A 236 4.07 -1.07 -2.00
C SER A 236 3.83 0.42 -1.78
N ASN A 237 2.58 0.82 -1.58
CA ASN A 237 2.24 2.21 -1.28
C ASN A 237 2.77 2.64 0.09
N MET A 238 2.64 1.80 1.11
CA MET A 238 3.13 2.09 2.46
C MET A 238 4.65 2.23 2.50
N ARG A 239 5.39 1.40 1.76
CA ARG A 239 6.83 1.58 1.57
C ARG A 239 7.16 2.96 1.00
N THR A 240 6.36 3.44 0.08
CA THR A 240 6.58 4.74 -0.55
C THR A 240 6.23 5.93 0.36
N VAL A 241 5.20 5.79 1.19
CA VAL A 241 4.90 6.75 2.27
C VAL A 241 6.04 6.80 3.29
N ASN A 242 6.55 5.63 3.71
CA ASN A 242 7.69 5.55 4.62
C ASN A 242 8.96 6.19 4.02
N LEU A 243 9.20 5.97 2.72
CA LEU A 243 10.26 6.64 1.99
C LEU A 243 10.12 8.17 2.07
N ALA A 244 8.91 8.71 1.89
CA ALA A 244 8.66 10.14 2.03
C ALA A 244 9.00 10.64 3.45
N LEU A 245 8.57 9.93 4.50
CA LEU A 245 8.88 10.28 5.90
C LEU A 245 10.39 10.27 6.18
N VAL A 246 11.11 9.30 5.63
CA VAL A 246 12.56 9.19 5.72
C VAL A 246 13.24 10.37 5.03
N LEU A 247 12.86 10.69 3.79
CA LEU A 247 13.40 11.84 3.05
C LEU A 247 13.11 13.16 3.76
N TYR A 248 11.93 13.31 4.34
CA TYR A 248 11.58 14.48 5.16
C TYR A 248 12.46 14.60 6.40
N SER A 249 12.76 13.47 7.04
CA SER A 249 13.65 13.42 8.21
C SER A 249 15.09 13.84 7.86
N TYR A 250 15.59 13.50 6.66
CA TYR A 250 16.87 14.03 6.16
C TYR A 250 16.84 15.56 6.01
N VAL A 251 15.78 16.11 5.39
CA VAL A 251 15.63 17.56 5.23
C VAL A 251 15.68 18.23 6.61
N LYS A 252 14.87 17.76 7.56
CA LYS A 252 14.83 18.31 8.92
C LYS A 252 16.18 18.25 9.63
N TRP A 253 16.86 17.10 9.56
CA TRP A 253 18.19 16.95 10.15
C TRP A 253 19.17 17.97 9.56
N LEU A 254 19.29 18.03 8.24
CA LEU A 254 20.29 18.85 7.56
C LEU A 254 20.01 20.36 7.70
N MET A 255 18.73 20.72 7.85
CA MET A 255 18.31 22.08 8.15
C MET A 255 18.63 22.54 9.58
N SER A 256 18.67 21.61 10.53
CA SER A 256 18.95 21.93 11.94
C SER A 256 20.42 22.34 12.18
N GLY A 257 21.31 22.17 11.20
CA GLY A 257 22.74 22.46 11.32
C GLY A 257 23.51 21.52 12.26
N ALA A 258 22.84 20.53 12.86
CA ALA A 258 23.44 19.51 13.72
C ALA A 258 24.07 18.38 12.90
N ILE A 259 25.10 18.75 12.12
CA ILE A 259 25.85 17.90 11.19
C ILE A 259 27.04 17.28 11.91
#